data_AF-A0A2D5ZGJ5-F1
#
_entry.id   AF-A0A2D5ZGJ5-F1
#
_cell.length_a   1.000
_cell.length_b   1.000
_cell.length_c   1.000
_cell.angle_alpha   90.00
_cell.angle_beta   90.00
_cell.angle_gamma   90.00
#
_symmetry.space_group_name_H-M   'P 1'
#
loop_
_entity.id
_entity.type
_entity.pdbx_description
1 polymer ?
#
loop_
_entity_poly.entity_id
_entity_poly.type
_entity_poly.pdbx_seq_one_letter_code
_entity_poly.pdbx_strand_id
1 'polypeptide(L)'
;PTLSQGERENLSSNNQSIVLRALYKNTSILLTGDIEEDAEQAILASGADIRSDILKVPHHGSRTSSSTGFLLAVDPYLGLISVGSDNRYGHPHTEISDRYLNMDIPIKTTASNGVISLEFD
;
A
#
# COMPACT_ATOMS: atom_id res chain seq x y z
N PRO A 1 9.69 -4.37 22.03
CA PRO A 1 8.76 -4.96 23.02
C PRO A 1 7.68 -5.78 22.31
N THR A 2 7.40 -6.99 22.78
CA THR A 2 6.41 -7.88 22.18
C THR A 2 5.03 -7.52 22.73
N LEU A 3 4.10 -7.09 21.86
CA LEU A 3 2.71 -6.77 22.24
C LEU A 3 2.03 -7.99 22.88
N SER A 4 1.23 -7.73 23.91
CA SER A 4 0.39 -8.72 24.59
C SER A 4 -0.70 -9.25 23.65
N GLN A 5 -1.25 -10.43 23.99
CA GLN A 5 -2.28 -11.07 23.17
C GLN A 5 -3.55 -10.21 23.01
N GLY A 6 -3.96 -9.50 24.06
CA GLY A 6 -5.11 -8.57 24.01
C GLY A 6 -4.84 -7.28 23.21
N GLU A 7 -3.58 -6.85 23.09
CA GLU A 7 -3.19 -5.74 22.21
C GLU A 7 -3.17 -6.18 20.74
N ARG A 8 -2.80 -7.43 20.45
CA ARG A 8 -2.89 -8.01 19.09
C ARG A 8 -4.33 -8.25 18.65
N GLU A 9 -5.23 -8.55 19.57
CA GLU A 9 -6.67 -8.72 19.31
C GLU A 9 -7.38 -7.37 19.03
N ASN A 10 -6.76 -6.24 19.42
CA ASN A 10 -7.25 -4.88 19.12
C ASN A 10 -6.69 -4.28 17.82
N LEU A 11 -5.69 -4.91 17.20
CA LEU A 11 -5.26 -4.52 15.86
C LEU A 11 -6.33 -4.99 14.88
N SER A 12 -6.76 -4.11 13.96
CA SER A 12 -7.68 -4.50 12.91
C SER A 12 -7.14 -5.75 12.18
N SER A 13 -8.02 -6.64 11.73
CA SER A 13 -7.61 -7.82 10.94
C SER A 13 -6.77 -7.45 9.73
N ASN A 14 -6.92 -6.22 9.24
CA ASN A 14 -6.18 -5.68 8.11
C ASN A 14 -4.69 -5.50 8.42
N ASN A 15 -4.34 -5.08 9.65
CA ASN A 15 -2.96 -4.96 10.12
C ASN A 15 -2.25 -6.31 10.34
N GLN A 16 -2.96 -7.42 10.15
CA GLN A 16 -2.39 -8.76 10.10
C GLN A 16 -2.05 -9.20 8.67
N SER A 17 -2.23 -8.32 7.66
CA SER A 17 -1.82 -8.57 6.28
C SER A 17 -0.33 -8.86 6.18
N ILE A 18 0.03 -9.83 5.33
CA ILE A 18 1.43 -10.09 4.96
C ILE A 18 1.84 -9.07 3.91
N VAL A 19 2.91 -8.33 4.20
CA VAL A 19 3.57 -7.48 3.20
C VAL A 19 4.67 -8.28 2.51
N LEU A 20 4.61 -8.33 1.18
CA LEU A 20 5.57 -9.04 0.34
C LEU A 20 6.29 -8.03 -0.55
N ARG A 21 7.62 -8.04 -0.52
CA ARG A 21 8.43 -7.38 -1.54
C ARG A 21 8.89 -8.42 -2.56
N ALA A 22 8.43 -8.28 -3.80
CA ALA A 22 8.82 -9.12 -4.92
C ALA A 22 9.93 -8.42 -5.72
N LEU A 23 11.02 -9.13 -5.98
CA LEU A 23 12.13 -8.67 -6.81
C LEU A 23 12.16 -9.49 -8.09
N TYR A 24 12.11 -8.82 -9.23
CA TYR A 24 12.23 -9.45 -10.54
C TYR A 24 13.12 -8.60 -11.44
N LYS A 25 14.27 -9.14 -11.82
CA LYS A 25 15.33 -8.40 -12.54
C LYS A 25 15.67 -7.09 -11.80
N ASN A 26 15.51 -5.96 -12.47
CA ASN A 26 15.78 -4.62 -11.92
C ASN A 26 14.50 -3.94 -11.43
N THR A 27 13.41 -4.68 -11.22
CA THR A 27 12.14 -4.12 -10.76
C THR A 27 11.70 -4.74 -9.45
N SER A 28 11.18 -3.89 -8.58
CA SER A 28 10.72 -4.22 -7.24
C SER A 28 9.26 -3.83 -7.03
N ILE A 29 8.47 -4.74 -6.46
CA ILE A 29 7.05 -4.52 -6.22
C ILE A 29 6.75 -4.76 -4.74
N LEU A 30 6.12 -3.81 -4.07
CA LEU A 30 5.60 -3.99 -2.72
C LEU A 30 4.11 -4.33 -2.77
N LEU A 31 3.77 -5.54 -2.35
CA LEU A 31 2.40 -6.00 -2.16
C LEU A 31 2.05 -5.87 -0.68
N THR A 32 1.14 -4.95 -0.38
CA THR A 32 0.88 -4.49 0.99
C THR A 32 -0.36 -5.11 1.62
N GLY A 33 -1.21 -5.79 0.83
CA GLY A 33 -2.53 -6.22 1.29
C GLY A 33 -3.33 -5.01 1.78
N ASP A 34 -3.97 -5.16 2.94
CA ASP A 34 -4.83 -4.14 3.52
C ASP A 34 -4.20 -3.45 4.73
N ILE A 35 -2.87 -3.48 4.89
CA ILE A 35 -2.22 -2.80 6.03
C ILE A 35 -2.69 -1.34 6.19
N GLU A 36 -2.85 -0.95 7.45
CA GLU A 36 -3.19 0.40 7.87
C GLU A 36 -1.96 1.03 8.55
N GLU A 37 -2.11 2.29 8.98
CA GLU A 37 -1.02 3.11 9.50
C GLU A 37 -0.22 2.43 10.62
N ASP A 38 -0.86 1.70 11.54
CA ASP A 38 -0.14 0.98 12.61
C ASP A 38 0.84 -0.07 12.07
N ALA A 39 0.43 -0.83 11.05
CA ALA A 39 1.29 -1.81 10.40
C ALA A 39 2.37 -1.13 9.56
N GLU A 40 2.07 0.00 8.90
CA GLU A 40 3.07 0.82 8.21
C GLU A 40 4.16 1.30 9.18
N GLN A 41 3.78 1.83 10.35
CA GLN A 41 4.74 2.26 11.37
C GLN A 41 5.57 1.10 11.91
N ALA A 42 4.95 -0.07 12.14
CA ALA A 42 5.66 -1.25 12.58
C ALA A 42 6.70 -1.72 11.55
N ILE A 43 6.36 -1.66 10.26
CA ILE A 43 7.27 -2.00 9.16
C ILE A 43 8.44 -1.00 9.11
N LEU A 44 8.16 0.31 9.19
CA LEU A 44 9.20 1.34 9.22
C LEU A 44 10.15 1.15 10.41
N ALA A 45 9.60 0.90 11.61
CA ALA A 45 10.37 0.66 12.82
C ALA A 45 11.21 -0.63 12.77
N SER A 46 10.82 -1.61 11.94
CA SER A 46 11.56 -2.87 11.79
C SER A 46 12.89 -2.71 11.07
N GLY A 47 13.07 -1.63 10.30
CA GLY A 47 14.25 -1.42 9.45
C GLY A 47 14.31 -2.32 8.22
N ALA A 48 13.20 -3.00 7.86
CA ALA A 48 13.11 -3.76 6.62
C ALA A 48 13.28 -2.86 5.39
N ASP A 49 14.01 -3.33 4.37
CA ASP A 49 14.11 -2.64 3.08
C ASP A 49 12.82 -2.84 2.29
N ILE A 50 11.98 -1.80 2.29
CA ILE A 50 10.70 -1.75 1.59
C ILE A 50 10.74 -0.91 0.31
N ARG A 51 11.90 -0.36 -0.07
CA ARG A 51 12.01 0.47 -1.27
C ARG A 51 11.59 -0.33 -2.49
N SER A 52 10.59 0.16 -3.21
CA SER A 52 9.98 -0.58 -4.32
C SER A 52 9.51 0.35 -5.42
N ASP A 53 9.85 0.01 -6.66
CA ASP A 53 9.48 0.73 -7.88
C ASP A 53 7.96 0.88 -8.05
N ILE A 54 7.24 -0.21 -7.77
CA ILE A 54 5.80 -0.30 -7.89
C ILE A 54 5.20 -0.62 -6.53
N LEU A 55 4.20 0.16 -6.14
CA LEU A 55 3.44 -0.06 -4.92
C LEU A 55 2.04 -0.55 -5.28
N LYS A 56 1.68 -1.75 -4.85
CA LYS A 56 0.25 -2.07 -4.69
C LYS A 56 -0.24 -1.24 -3.51
N VAL A 57 -1.07 -0.24 -3.80
CA VAL A 57 -1.54 0.73 -2.80
C VAL A 57 -2.24 -0.03 -1.66
N PRO A 58 -1.82 0.21 -0.40
CA PRO A 58 -2.42 -0.38 0.78
C PRO A 58 -3.94 -0.20 0.82
N HIS A 59 -4.63 -1.25 1.23
CA HIS A 59 -6.05 -1.19 1.64
C HIS A 59 -6.96 -0.47 0.64
N HIS A 60 -6.72 -0.72 -0.65
CA HIS A 60 -7.46 -0.14 -1.77
C HIS A 60 -7.44 1.41 -1.84
N GLY A 61 -6.55 2.08 -1.10
CA GLY A 61 -6.55 3.54 -0.95
C GLY A 61 -7.51 4.05 0.13
N SER A 62 -7.67 3.28 1.21
CA SER A 62 -8.36 3.71 2.43
C SER A 62 -7.62 4.86 3.13
N ARG A 63 -8.38 5.72 3.82
CA ARG A 63 -7.89 6.85 4.61
C ARG A 63 -7.00 6.43 5.78
N THR A 64 -7.14 5.18 6.19
CA THR A 64 -6.38 4.56 7.28
C THR A 64 -4.99 4.10 6.86
N SER A 65 -4.58 4.37 5.61
CA SER A 65 -3.35 3.82 5.02
C SER A 65 -2.63 4.84 4.15
N SER A 66 -1.51 4.41 3.56
CA SER A 66 -0.61 5.19 2.72
C SER A 66 -0.07 6.44 3.43
N SER A 67 0.35 6.33 4.70
CA SER A 67 0.94 7.46 5.44
C SER A 67 2.13 8.05 4.67
N THR A 68 2.34 9.36 4.81
CA THR A 68 3.42 10.05 4.09
C THR A 68 4.80 9.44 4.38
N GLY A 69 5.06 9.07 5.63
CA GLY A 69 6.31 8.42 6.02
C GLY A 69 6.51 7.06 5.34
N PHE A 70 5.44 6.28 5.21
CA PHE A 70 5.48 5.01 4.49
C PHE A 70 5.74 5.21 3.00
N LEU A 71 5.03 6.14 2.35
CA LEU A 71 5.23 6.43 0.91
C LEU A 71 6.64 6.94 0.61
N LEU A 72 7.21 7.77 1.48
CA LEU A 72 8.60 8.24 1.34
C LEU A 72 9.63 7.10 1.48
N ALA A 73 9.37 6.12 2.35
CA ALA A 73 10.25 4.98 2.53
C ALA A 73 10.15 3.95 1.39
N VAL A 74 8.94 3.78 0.83
CA VAL A 74 8.73 2.92 -0.35
C VAL A 74 9.30 3.55 -1.61
N ASP A 75 9.16 4.88 -1.77
CA ASP A 75 9.64 5.66 -2.93
C ASP A 75 9.21 5.05 -4.29
N PRO A 76 7.91 4.77 -4.52
CA PRO A 76 7.47 4.15 -5.76
C PRO A 76 7.31 5.18 -6.88
N TYR A 77 7.63 4.80 -8.11
CA TYR A 77 7.27 5.62 -9.28
C TYR A 77 5.84 5.33 -9.78
N LEU A 78 5.19 4.25 -9.31
CA LEU A 78 3.83 3.88 -9.72
C LEU A 78 3.03 3.25 -8.57
N GLY A 79 1.84 3.78 -8.32
CA GLY A 79 0.83 3.19 -7.43
C GLY A 79 -0.25 2.42 -8.20
N LEU A 80 -0.57 1.20 -7.76
CA LEU A 80 -1.66 0.38 -8.31
C LEU A 80 -2.75 0.18 -7.26
N ILE A 81 -3.97 0.59 -7.59
CA ILE A 81 -5.13 0.52 -6.69
C ILE A 81 -6.08 -0.56 -7.22
N SER A 82 -6.17 -1.68 -6.49
CA SER A 82 -7.22 -2.66 -6.74
C SER A 82 -8.51 -2.12 -6.13
N VAL A 83 -9.50 -1.81 -6.95
CA VAL A 83 -10.80 -1.29 -6.55
C VAL A 83 -11.83 -1.56 -7.65
N GLY A 84 -13.08 -1.84 -7.27
CA GLY A 84 -14.17 -2.06 -8.22
C GLY A 84 -14.76 -0.74 -8.74
N SER A 85 -15.34 -0.75 -9.94
CA SER A 85 -16.07 0.40 -10.51
C SER A 85 -17.27 0.80 -9.65
N ASP A 86 -17.92 -0.18 -9.02
CA ASP A 86 -19.10 0.00 -8.17
C ASP A 86 -18.74 0.06 -6.68
N ASN A 87 -17.53 0.51 -6.37
CA ASN A 87 -17.02 0.51 -5.01
C ASN A 87 -17.85 1.42 -4.09
N ARG A 88 -18.60 0.80 -3.17
CA ARG A 88 -19.45 1.48 -2.19
C ARG A 88 -18.69 2.09 -1.00
N TYR A 89 -17.42 1.74 -0.82
CA TYR A 89 -16.59 2.25 0.28
C TYR A 89 -16.03 3.65 -0.02
N GLY A 90 -16.12 4.13 -1.26
CA GLY A 90 -15.59 5.42 -1.67
C GLY A 90 -14.06 5.45 -1.78
N HIS A 91 -13.44 4.28 -1.97
CA HIS A 91 -12.02 4.15 -2.27
C HIS A 91 -11.73 4.32 -3.78
N PRO A 92 -10.52 4.80 -4.14
CA PRO A 92 -9.58 5.44 -3.22
C PRO A 92 -10.17 6.74 -2.69
N HIS A 93 -9.95 7.03 -1.40
CA HIS A 93 -10.40 8.31 -0.87
C HIS A 93 -9.64 9.46 -1.53
N THR A 94 -10.31 10.58 -1.75
CA THR A 94 -9.72 11.76 -2.43
C THR A 94 -8.43 12.21 -1.75
N GLU A 95 -8.40 12.25 -0.41
CA GLU A 95 -7.20 12.60 0.36
C GLU A 95 -6.00 11.68 0.08
N ILE A 96 -6.25 10.40 -0.19
CA ILE A 96 -5.20 9.45 -0.56
C ILE A 96 -4.75 9.74 -1.98
N SER A 97 -5.69 9.87 -2.92
CA SER A 97 -5.35 10.18 -4.32
C SER A 97 -4.56 11.49 -4.43
N ASP A 98 -4.95 12.52 -3.68
CA ASP A 98 -4.26 13.81 -3.60
C ASP A 98 -2.87 13.67 -2.99
N ARG A 99 -2.69 12.80 -1.99
CA ARG A 99 -1.36 12.53 -1.40
C ARG A 99 -0.40 11.94 -2.44
N TYR A 100 -0.85 10.96 -3.21
CA TYR A 100 -0.04 10.39 -4.29
C TYR A 100 0.26 11.44 -5.38
N LEU A 101 -0.73 12.23 -5.76
CA LEU A 101 -0.58 13.33 -6.71
C LEU A 101 0.45 14.37 -6.24
N ASN A 102 0.37 14.81 -4.98
CA ASN A 102 1.28 15.80 -4.40
C ASN A 102 2.72 15.28 -4.23
N MET A 103 2.91 13.96 -4.28
CA MET A 103 4.22 13.31 -4.25
C MET A 103 4.71 12.93 -5.66
N ASP A 104 4.01 13.36 -6.71
CA ASP A 104 4.28 13.03 -8.11
C ASP A 104 4.29 11.51 -8.40
N ILE A 105 3.52 10.73 -7.62
CA ILE A 105 3.37 9.29 -7.79
C ILE A 105 2.09 9.03 -8.61
N PRO A 106 2.18 8.70 -9.91
CA PRO A 106 1.01 8.35 -10.70
C PRO A 106 0.32 7.11 -10.14
N ILE A 107 -1.02 7.13 -10.17
CA ILE A 107 -1.86 5.99 -9.76
C ILE A 107 -2.65 5.41 -10.94
N LYS A 108 -2.80 4.10 -10.97
CA LYS A 108 -3.74 3.38 -11.86
C LYS A 108 -4.71 2.55 -11.03
N THR A 109 -5.95 2.43 -11.48
CA THR A 109 -6.99 1.69 -10.75
C THR A 109 -7.56 0.58 -11.61
N THR A 110 -7.92 -0.55 -10.99
CA THR A 110 -8.63 -1.62 -11.71
C THR A 110 -10.06 -1.20 -12.08
N ALA A 111 -10.64 -0.21 -11.40
CA ALA A 111 -11.96 0.34 -11.77
C ALA A 111 -11.94 1.03 -13.14
N SER A 112 -10.88 1.79 -13.44
CA SER A 112 -10.73 2.50 -14.72
C SER A 112 -10.06 1.67 -15.80
N ASN A 113 -9.27 0.67 -15.42
CA ASN A 113 -8.40 -0.06 -16.37
C ASN A 113 -8.71 -1.55 -16.50
N GLY A 114 -9.62 -2.10 -15.70
CA GLY A 114 -9.83 -3.54 -15.63
C GLY A 114 -8.62 -4.27 -15.03
N VAL A 115 -8.25 -5.40 -15.62
CA VAL A 115 -7.02 -6.12 -15.24
C VAL A 115 -5.80 -5.30 -15.65
N ILE A 116 -4.89 -5.06 -14.71
CA ILE A 116 -3.60 -4.43 -14.98
C ILE A 116 -2.54 -5.53 -15.02
N SER A 117 -1.90 -5.71 -16.19
CA SER A 117 -0.75 -6.59 -16.37
C SER A 117 0.53 -5.77 -16.36
N LEU A 118 1.54 -6.26 -15.64
CA LEU A 118 2.90 -5.72 -15.65
C LEU A 118 3.78 -6.66 -16.48
N GLU A 119 4.40 -6.12 -17.52
CA GLU A 119 5.32 -6.83 -18.39
C GLU A 119 6.72 -6.26 -18.19
N PHE A 120 7.70 -7.14 -18.03
CA PHE A 120 9.09 -6.77 -17.77
C PHE A 120 9.97 -7.40 -18.85
N ASP A 121 10.74 -6.57 -19.55
CA ASP A 121 11.75 -6.99 -20.54
C ASP A 121 12.81 -7.89 -19.92
#